data_AF-A0A4Q2LIB5-F1
#
_entry.id   AF-A0A4Q2LIB5-F1
#
_cell.length_a   1.000
_cell.length_b   1.000
_cell.length_c   1.000
_cell.angle_alpha   90.00
_cell.angle_beta   90.00
_cell.angle_gamma   90.00
#
_symmetry.space_group_name_H-M   'P 1'
#
loop_
_entity.id
_entity.type
_entity.pdbx_description
1 polymer ?
#
loop_
_entity_poly.entity_id
_entity_poly.type
_entity_poly.pdbx_seq_one_letter_code
_entity_poly.pdbx_strand_id
1 'polypeptide(L)'
;MKIKTKRYKIELSLDELELIDGKVSEEAQKVIEEAKKESSYGFELPIMNEIIKNSEKTGMLKWKHKYILSCDYCDKKSDYKIYPRSSRNHNKGDKNYNKPIYYSGIIYNEGFITIQGLGDMCQECSKKYNITNRLIDYIIDNDLKIEIIQNDYMDSKYLKDDISICYNCSKEMLESQMSRERTLMGDGTYPSGCPHCKSKSLPFGRSHNVTNRFAHVLNPEFNKEIQEIKKRVKSFNESVEKDRRIRFYQSKYYNTMFYIEEAEFRNGYDEIMKIDLKSKKFTVGYSWRTKCDEFKSCFLNEGYTEIEK
;
A
#
# COMPACT_ATOMS: atom_id res chain seq x y z
N MET A 1 -19.45 -48.99 -18.15
CA MET A 1 -19.72 -47.98 -19.21
C MET A 1 -18.87 -46.75 -18.93
N LYS A 2 -17.98 -46.35 -19.86
CA LYS A 2 -17.29 -45.05 -19.76
C LYS A 2 -18.26 -43.96 -20.25
N ILE A 3 -18.82 -43.19 -19.33
CA ILE A 3 -19.61 -42.00 -19.69
C ILE A 3 -18.65 -41.03 -20.37
N LYS A 4 -18.86 -40.76 -21.67
CA LYS A 4 -18.11 -39.74 -22.40
C LYS A 4 -18.61 -38.37 -21.93
N THR A 5 -17.85 -37.72 -21.05
CA THR A 5 -18.08 -36.31 -20.70
C THR A 5 -17.59 -35.43 -21.82
N LYS A 6 -18.51 -34.76 -22.53
CA LYS A 6 -18.16 -33.63 -23.42
C LYS A 6 -18.07 -32.36 -22.56
N ARG A 7 -16.98 -31.62 -22.70
CA ARG A 7 -16.78 -30.32 -22.05
C ARG A 7 -16.88 -29.21 -23.09
N TYR A 8 -17.55 -28.13 -22.74
CA TYR A 8 -17.70 -26.93 -23.56
C TYR A 8 -17.18 -25.73 -22.76
N LYS A 9 -16.62 -24.74 -23.45
CA LYS A 9 -16.21 -23.44 -22.88
C LYS A 9 -17.05 -22.36 -23.56
N ILE A 10 -17.73 -21.55 -22.77
CA ILE A 10 -18.63 -20.47 -23.23
C ILE A 10 -18.24 -19.22 -22.43
N GLU A 11 -18.20 -18.07 -23.10
CA GLU A 11 -18.03 -16.77 -22.46
C GLU A 11 -19.42 -16.16 -22.26
N LEU A 12 -19.71 -15.70 -21.04
CA LEU A 12 -21.01 -15.15 -20.65
C LEU A 12 -20.82 -13.72 -20.17
N SER A 13 -21.78 -12.87 -20.52
CA SER A 13 -21.92 -11.53 -19.97
C SER A 13 -22.41 -11.57 -18.52
N LEU A 14 -22.26 -10.45 -17.79
CA LEU A 14 -22.77 -10.32 -16.42
C LEU A 14 -24.28 -10.60 -16.33
N ASP A 15 -25.07 -10.04 -17.26
CA ASP A 15 -26.52 -10.24 -17.33
C ASP A 15 -26.88 -11.73 -17.51
N GLU A 16 -26.11 -12.45 -18.32
CA GLU A 16 -26.31 -13.89 -18.52
C GLU A 16 -25.91 -14.71 -17.28
N LEU A 17 -24.90 -14.27 -16.53
CA LEU A 17 -24.53 -14.91 -15.26
C LEU A 17 -25.64 -14.76 -14.20
N GLU A 18 -26.38 -13.65 -14.20
CA GLU A 18 -27.51 -13.46 -13.28
C GLU A 18 -28.66 -14.45 -13.53
N LEU A 19 -28.91 -14.84 -14.79
CA LEU A 19 -30.00 -15.76 -15.16
C LEU A 19 -29.77 -17.19 -14.67
N ILE A 20 -28.50 -17.58 -14.52
CA ILE A 20 -28.07 -18.92 -14.10
C ILE A 20 -27.66 -18.98 -12.61
N ASP A 21 -27.76 -17.86 -11.89
CA ASP A 21 -27.51 -17.77 -10.47
C ASP A 21 -28.35 -18.77 -9.68
N GLY A 22 -27.71 -19.53 -8.78
CA GLY A 22 -28.35 -20.58 -7.97
C GLY A 22 -28.72 -21.86 -8.73
N LYS A 23 -28.42 -21.94 -10.04
CA LYS A 23 -28.72 -23.12 -10.89
C LYS A 23 -27.48 -23.86 -11.37
N VAL A 24 -26.30 -23.43 -10.97
CA VAL A 24 -25.01 -24.01 -11.34
C VAL A 24 -24.39 -24.79 -10.18
N SER A 25 -23.29 -25.50 -10.43
CA SER A 25 -22.53 -26.15 -9.36
C SER A 25 -21.97 -25.14 -8.36
N GLU A 26 -21.69 -25.56 -7.13
CA GLU A 26 -21.11 -24.68 -6.10
C GLU A 26 -19.80 -23.99 -6.55
N GLU A 27 -18.98 -24.67 -7.34
CA GLU A 27 -17.74 -24.10 -7.90
C GLU A 27 -18.02 -22.97 -8.90
N ALA A 28 -19.01 -23.15 -9.78
CA ALA A 28 -19.41 -22.13 -10.74
C ALA A 28 -20.18 -20.98 -10.06
N GLN A 29 -20.95 -21.29 -9.02
CA GLN A 29 -21.67 -20.33 -8.21
C GLN A 29 -20.72 -19.32 -7.55
N LYS A 30 -19.57 -19.79 -7.05
CA LYS A 30 -18.51 -18.90 -6.53
C LYS A 30 -18.01 -17.90 -7.56
N VAL A 31 -17.89 -18.32 -8.82
CA VAL A 31 -17.47 -17.42 -9.92
C VAL A 31 -18.54 -16.38 -10.21
N ILE A 32 -19.82 -16.77 -10.19
CA ILE A 32 -20.96 -15.85 -10.36
C ILE A 32 -20.98 -14.83 -9.22
N GLU A 33 -20.89 -15.28 -7.97
CA GLU A 33 -20.85 -14.39 -6.79
C GLU A 33 -19.66 -13.42 -6.84
N GLU A 34 -18.51 -13.91 -7.28
CA GLU A 34 -17.32 -13.09 -7.50
C GLU A 34 -17.52 -12.02 -8.58
N ALA A 35 -18.22 -12.34 -9.67
CA ALA A 35 -18.53 -11.39 -10.74
C ALA A 35 -19.59 -10.37 -10.32
N LYS A 36 -20.62 -10.81 -9.58
CA LYS A 36 -21.65 -9.93 -9.00
C LYS A 36 -21.05 -8.92 -8.04
N LYS A 37 -20.16 -9.38 -7.14
CA LYS A 37 -19.46 -8.49 -6.21
C LYS A 37 -18.66 -7.42 -6.96
N GLU A 38 -17.98 -7.81 -8.04
CA GLU A 38 -17.24 -6.88 -8.90
C GLU A 38 -18.16 -5.84 -9.56
N SER A 39 -19.27 -6.28 -10.14
CA SER A 39 -20.25 -5.35 -10.75
C SER A 39 -20.89 -4.40 -9.74
N SER A 40 -20.99 -4.81 -8.47
CA SER A 40 -21.64 -4.03 -7.42
C SER A 40 -20.91 -2.73 -7.05
N TYR A 41 -19.62 -2.61 -7.37
CA TYR A 41 -18.86 -1.40 -7.07
C TYR A 41 -19.26 -0.20 -7.95
N GLY A 42 -19.90 -0.47 -9.10
CA GLY A 42 -20.57 0.56 -9.92
C GLY A 42 -19.65 1.45 -10.75
N PHE A 43 -18.37 1.09 -10.95
CA PHE A 43 -17.53 1.82 -11.89
C PHE A 43 -17.84 1.44 -13.34
N GLU A 44 -17.89 2.45 -14.20
CA GLU A 44 -18.05 2.30 -15.65
C GLU A 44 -16.89 1.54 -16.31
N LEU A 45 -15.69 1.63 -15.72
CA LEU A 45 -14.49 0.95 -16.21
C LEU A 45 -14.30 -0.37 -15.45
N PRO A 46 -14.42 -1.54 -16.11
CA PRO A 46 -14.36 -2.84 -15.44
C PRO A 46 -13.08 -3.04 -14.61
N ILE A 47 -11.94 -2.59 -15.12
CA ILE A 47 -10.65 -2.67 -14.41
C ILE A 47 -10.68 -2.00 -13.03
N MET A 48 -11.47 -0.95 -12.83
CA MET A 48 -11.57 -0.31 -11.51
C MET A 48 -12.27 -1.22 -10.50
N ASN A 49 -13.33 -1.91 -10.94
CA ASN A 49 -14.03 -2.89 -10.11
C ASN A 49 -13.11 -4.06 -9.73
N GLU A 50 -12.34 -4.57 -10.71
CA GLU A 50 -11.32 -5.61 -10.48
C GLU A 50 -10.26 -5.15 -9.48
N ILE A 51 -9.79 -3.91 -9.59
CA ILE A 51 -8.79 -3.34 -8.68
C ILE A 51 -9.33 -3.27 -7.25
N ILE A 52 -10.55 -2.76 -7.04
CA ILE A 52 -11.16 -2.70 -5.70
C ILE A 52 -11.33 -4.09 -5.11
N LYS A 53 -11.87 -5.04 -5.90
CA LYS A 53 -12.03 -6.44 -5.48
C LYS A 53 -10.70 -7.05 -5.02
N ASN A 54 -9.65 -6.85 -5.81
CA ASN A 54 -8.32 -7.34 -5.48
C ASN A 54 -7.76 -6.63 -4.23
N SER A 55 -7.99 -5.33 -4.09
CA SER A 55 -7.57 -4.57 -2.92
C SER A 55 -8.26 -5.00 -1.63
N GLU A 56 -9.55 -5.32 -1.66
CA GLU A 56 -10.25 -5.90 -0.50
C GLU A 56 -9.68 -7.27 -0.12
N LYS A 57 -9.29 -8.08 -1.11
CA LYS A 57 -8.69 -9.39 -0.87
C LYS A 57 -7.28 -9.29 -0.28
N THR A 58 -6.48 -8.32 -0.71
CA THR A 58 -5.11 -8.12 -0.22
C THR A 58 -5.02 -7.18 0.98
N GLY A 59 -6.09 -6.45 1.31
CA GLY A 59 -6.13 -5.43 2.36
C GLY A 59 -5.39 -4.14 2.00
N MET A 60 -4.97 -3.98 0.73
CA MET A 60 -4.15 -2.86 0.30
C MET A 60 -4.43 -2.46 -1.15
N LEU A 61 -4.35 -1.17 -1.44
CA LEU A 61 -4.24 -0.60 -2.77
C LEU A 61 -2.81 -0.11 -2.96
N LYS A 62 -2.11 -0.73 -3.91
CA LYS A 62 -0.77 -0.32 -4.33
C LYS A 62 -0.71 -0.20 -5.84
N TRP A 63 0.12 0.69 -6.34
CA TRP A 63 0.40 0.76 -7.78
C TRP A 63 1.86 1.07 -8.03
N LYS A 64 2.32 0.72 -9.22
CA LYS A 64 3.65 1.10 -9.69
C LYS A 64 3.65 1.38 -11.18
N HIS A 65 4.58 2.22 -11.59
CA HIS A 65 4.87 2.40 -13.02
C HIS A 65 5.54 1.16 -13.58
N LYS A 66 5.09 0.74 -14.77
CA LYS A 66 5.60 -0.45 -15.45
C LYS A 66 5.55 -0.25 -16.96
N TYR A 67 6.51 -0.84 -17.66
CA TYR A 67 6.51 -0.89 -19.11
C TYR A 67 5.53 -1.96 -19.62
N ILE A 68 4.58 -1.56 -20.46
CA ILE A 68 3.54 -2.42 -21.03
C ILE A 68 3.65 -2.51 -22.55
N LEU A 69 3.15 -3.58 -23.15
CA LEU A 69 3.16 -3.80 -24.60
C LEU A 69 1.90 -3.28 -25.29
N SER A 70 0.76 -3.31 -24.60
CA SER A 70 -0.53 -2.86 -25.12
C SER A 70 -1.38 -2.27 -24.02
N CYS A 71 -2.42 -1.54 -24.40
CA CYS A 71 -3.44 -1.02 -23.49
C CYS A 71 -4.81 -1.28 -24.09
N ASP A 72 -5.70 -1.92 -23.34
CA ASP A 72 -7.04 -2.27 -23.83
C ASP A 72 -7.99 -1.06 -23.89
N TYR A 73 -7.55 0.10 -23.40
CA TYR A 73 -8.33 1.33 -23.28
C TYR A 73 -7.93 2.43 -24.29
N CYS A 74 -6.96 2.16 -25.16
CA CYS A 74 -6.58 3.05 -26.26
C CYS A 74 -5.93 2.29 -27.42
N ASP A 75 -5.49 3.00 -28.47
CA ASP A 75 -4.92 2.38 -29.67
C ASP A 75 -3.48 1.85 -29.51
N LYS A 76 -2.91 1.91 -28.29
CA LYS A 76 -1.57 1.38 -28.02
C LYS A 76 -1.60 -0.14 -28.05
N LYS A 77 -1.07 -0.73 -29.12
CA LYS A 77 -0.94 -2.17 -29.30
C LYS A 77 0.53 -2.57 -29.38
N SER A 78 0.79 -3.85 -29.15
CA SER A 78 2.14 -4.39 -29.23
C SER A 78 2.71 -4.20 -30.64
N ASP A 79 3.88 -3.58 -30.72
CA ASP A 79 4.64 -3.47 -31.95
C ASP A 79 6.13 -3.64 -31.68
N TYR A 80 6.91 -3.72 -32.74
CA TYR A 80 8.34 -4.02 -32.68
C TYR A 80 9.13 -2.94 -33.40
N LYS A 81 10.33 -2.65 -32.87
CA LYS A 81 11.24 -1.75 -33.56
C LYS A 81 11.61 -2.34 -34.92
N ILE A 82 11.74 -1.49 -35.93
CA ILE A 82 12.22 -1.90 -37.25
C ILE A 82 13.74 -1.99 -37.27
N TYR A 83 14.29 -2.88 -38.08
CA TYR A 83 15.73 -2.94 -38.31
C TYR A 83 16.20 -1.70 -39.09
N PRO A 84 17.17 -0.91 -38.57
CA PRO A 84 17.62 0.31 -39.23
C PRO A 84 18.52 0.05 -40.45
N ARG A 85 19.09 -1.16 -40.55
CA ARG A 85 19.99 -1.61 -41.62
C ARG A 85 19.73 -3.08 -41.92
N SER A 86 20.04 -3.51 -43.14
CA SER A 86 20.00 -4.92 -43.52
C SER A 86 21.20 -5.69 -42.95
N SER A 87 21.02 -6.99 -42.71
CA SER A 87 22.09 -7.93 -42.38
C SER A 87 21.84 -9.26 -43.09
N ARG A 88 22.70 -10.26 -42.87
CA ARG A 88 22.52 -11.61 -43.43
C ARG A 88 21.16 -12.24 -43.11
N ASN A 89 20.54 -11.90 -41.98
CA ASN A 89 19.35 -12.59 -41.45
C ASN A 89 18.07 -11.72 -41.41
N HIS A 90 18.12 -10.47 -41.89
CA HIS A 90 16.98 -9.55 -41.92
C HIS A 90 17.23 -8.37 -42.86
N ASN A 91 16.17 -7.76 -43.37
CA ASN A 91 16.25 -6.55 -44.18
C ASN A 91 15.98 -5.29 -43.36
N LYS A 92 16.48 -4.15 -43.85
CA LYS A 92 16.09 -2.83 -43.33
C LYS A 92 14.58 -2.65 -43.49
N GLY A 93 13.91 -2.24 -42.42
CA GLY A 93 12.46 -2.07 -42.38
C GLY A 93 11.70 -3.28 -41.83
N ASP A 94 12.30 -4.47 -41.79
CA ASP A 94 11.67 -5.65 -41.18
C ASP A 94 11.45 -5.42 -39.67
N LYS A 95 10.37 -5.98 -39.14
CA LYS A 95 10.09 -5.95 -37.70
C LYS A 95 11.11 -6.80 -36.96
N ASN A 96 11.72 -6.22 -35.93
CA ASN A 96 12.62 -6.93 -35.03
C ASN A 96 11.83 -7.52 -33.86
N TYR A 97 11.37 -8.77 -34.01
CA TYR A 97 10.60 -9.48 -32.98
C TYR A 97 11.33 -9.65 -31.63
N ASN A 98 12.66 -9.45 -31.61
CA ASN A 98 13.46 -9.45 -30.38
C ASN A 98 13.48 -8.07 -29.68
N LYS A 99 12.92 -7.02 -30.29
CA LYS A 99 12.89 -5.65 -29.77
C LYS A 99 11.46 -5.08 -29.77
N PRO A 100 10.58 -5.58 -28.89
CA PRO A 100 9.27 -4.98 -28.71
C PRO A 100 9.36 -3.52 -28.26
N ILE A 101 8.38 -2.73 -28.66
CA ILE A 101 8.17 -1.36 -28.21
C ILE A 101 7.36 -1.42 -26.92
N TYR A 102 7.87 -0.77 -25.88
CA TYR A 102 7.19 -0.67 -24.60
C TYR A 102 6.66 0.74 -24.40
N TYR A 103 5.50 0.83 -23.77
CA TYR A 103 4.83 2.07 -23.39
C TYR A 103 4.86 2.21 -21.87
N SER A 104 4.86 3.46 -21.40
CA SER A 104 4.68 3.73 -19.97
C SER A 104 3.26 3.35 -19.54
N GLY A 105 3.16 2.45 -18.58
CA GLY A 105 1.94 1.96 -18.00
C GLY A 105 1.94 1.99 -16.49
N ILE A 106 0.83 1.52 -15.94
CA ILE A 106 0.61 1.35 -14.51
C ILE A 106 0.07 -0.06 -14.27
N ILE A 107 0.46 -0.62 -13.13
CA ILE A 107 -0.10 -1.87 -12.63
C ILE A 107 -0.48 -1.67 -11.16
N TYR A 108 -1.67 -2.10 -10.82
CA TYR A 108 -2.26 -2.06 -9.49
C TYR A 108 -2.17 -3.46 -8.86
N ASN A 109 -2.00 -3.50 -7.54
CA ASN A 109 -2.00 -4.72 -6.73
C ASN A 109 -1.11 -5.85 -7.26
N GLU A 110 0.02 -5.52 -7.87
CA GLU A 110 0.87 -6.51 -8.51
C GLU A 110 1.33 -7.60 -7.50
N GLY A 111 1.14 -8.86 -7.88
CA GLY A 111 1.55 -10.00 -7.10
C GLY A 111 3.07 -10.22 -7.09
N PHE A 112 3.50 -11.33 -6.48
CA PHE A 112 4.91 -11.73 -6.44
C PHE A 112 5.47 -12.06 -7.84
N ILE A 113 4.66 -12.72 -8.67
CA ILE A 113 5.04 -13.06 -10.04
C ILE A 113 4.72 -11.86 -10.93
N THR A 114 5.74 -11.36 -11.63
CA THR A 114 5.60 -10.22 -12.55
C THR A 114 5.94 -10.66 -13.96
N ILE A 115 5.02 -10.40 -14.90
CA ILE A 115 5.24 -10.68 -16.33
C ILE A 115 5.65 -9.37 -17.01
N GLN A 116 6.74 -9.40 -17.77
CA GLN A 116 7.22 -8.23 -18.52
C GLN A 116 6.23 -7.86 -19.62
N GLY A 117 5.97 -6.56 -19.80
CA GLY A 117 5.05 -6.08 -20.82
C GLY A 117 3.57 -6.17 -20.47
N LEU A 118 3.21 -6.74 -19.32
CA LEU A 118 1.83 -6.84 -18.83
C LEU A 118 1.59 -5.81 -17.71
N GLY A 119 0.51 -5.03 -17.86
CA GLY A 119 0.00 -4.09 -16.87
C GLY A 119 -1.46 -3.75 -17.18
N ASP A 120 -2.11 -3.00 -16.30
CA ASP A 120 -3.55 -2.81 -16.36
C ASP A 120 -3.95 -1.78 -17.41
N MET A 121 -3.16 -0.71 -17.53
CA MET A 121 -3.40 0.33 -18.52
C MET A 121 -2.17 1.21 -18.78
N CYS A 122 -2.18 1.93 -19.90
CA CYS A 122 -1.17 2.94 -20.15
C CYS A 122 -1.33 4.15 -19.21
N GLN A 123 -0.23 4.85 -18.95
CA GLN A 123 -0.21 6.00 -18.04
C GLN A 123 -1.10 7.14 -18.54
N GLU A 124 -1.25 7.30 -19.85
CA GLU A 124 -2.15 8.31 -20.44
C GLU A 124 -3.62 7.99 -20.15
N CYS A 125 -4.06 6.74 -20.29
CA CYS A 125 -5.43 6.33 -19.95
C CYS A 125 -5.68 6.47 -18.45
N SER A 126 -4.74 6.04 -17.62
CA SER A 126 -4.84 6.19 -16.15
C SER A 126 -5.05 7.65 -15.74
N LYS A 127 -4.30 8.58 -16.36
CA LYS A 127 -4.45 10.02 -16.14
C LYS A 127 -5.76 10.56 -16.71
N LYS A 128 -6.10 10.22 -17.95
CA LYS A 128 -7.31 10.68 -18.64
C LYS A 128 -8.58 10.35 -17.84
N TYR A 129 -8.67 9.13 -17.30
CA TYR A 129 -9.82 8.67 -16.52
C TYR A 129 -9.68 8.91 -15.02
N ASN A 130 -8.59 9.55 -14.58
CA ASN A 130 -8.27 9.84 -13.18
C ASN A 130 -8.42 8.62 -12.25
N ILE A 131 -7.93 7.46 -12.70
CA ILE A 131 -8.25 6.15 -12.10
C ILE A 131 -7.82 6.08 -10.63
N THR A 132 -6.57 6.45 -10.34
CA THR A 132 -6.03 6.35 -8.98
C THR A 132 -6.83 7.18 -7.98
N ASN A 133 -7.14 8.43 -8.28
CA ASN A 133 -7.88 9.28 -7.34
C ASN A 133 -9.31 8.79 -7.18
N ARG A 134 -9.99 8.38 -8.27
CA ARG A 134 -11.36 7.83 -8.18
C ARG A 134 -11.42 6.55 -7.34
N LEU A 135 -10.42 5.68 -7.43
CA LEU A 135 -10.33 4.50 -6.57
C LEU A 135 -10.17 4.90 -5.10
N ILE A 136 -9.35 5.92 -4.83
CA ILE A 136 -9.07 6.41 -3.47
C ILE A 136 -10.30 7.09 -2.87
N ASP A 137 -10.96 7.96 -3.62
CA ASP A 137 -12.22 8.61 -3.24
C ASP A 137 -13.26 7.54 -2.87
N TYR A 138 -13.44 6.54 -3.73
CA TYR A 138 -14.39 5.45 -3.48
C TYR A 138 -14.07 4.65 -2.21
N ILE A 139 -12.80 4.33 -1.97
CA ILE A 139 -12.36 3.62 -0.76
C ILE A 139 -12.72 4.43 0.49
N ILE A 140 -12.49 5.74 0.47
CA ILE A 140 -12.73 6.61 1.61
C ILE A 140 -14.22 6.85 1.82
N ASP A 141 -14.96 7.19 0.76
CA ASP A 141 -16.39 7.50 0.82
C ASP A 141 -17.24 6.31 1.27
N ASN A 142 -16.81 5.09 0.94
CA ASN A 142 -17.47 3.85 1.33
C ASN A 142 -16.86 3.19 2.58
N ASP A 143 -15.92 3.84 3.27
CA ASP A 143 -15.24 3.34 4.47
C ASP A 143 -14.65 1.92 4.29
N LEU A 144 -14.10 1.64 3.10
CA LEU A 144 -13.53 0.33 2.80
C LEU A 144 -12.26 0.10 3.62
N LYS A 145 -12.15 -1.12 4.18
CA LYS A 145 -10.98 -1.55 4.95
C LYS A 145 -9.83 -1.91 4.01
N ILE A 146 -9.20 -0.89 3.44
CA ILE A 146 -8.12 -1.02 2.48
C ILE A 146 -7.05 0.02 2.83
N GLU A 147 -5.81 -0.42 2.99
CA GLU A 147 -4.66 0.47 3.16
C GLU A 147 -4.22 1.05 1.81
N ILE A 148 -4.02 2.37 1.72
CA ILE A 148 -3.51 3.01 0.51
C ILE A 148 -2.00 3.23 0.65
N ILE A 149 -1.20 2.58 -0.21
CA ILE A 149 0.27 2.64 -0.14
C ILE A 149 0.81 3.80 -1.00
N GLN A 150 1.72 4.60 -0.43
CA GLN A 150 2.51 5.62 -1.13
C GLN A 150 1.65 6.64 -1.91
N ASN A 151 0.77 7.33 -1.20
CA ASN A 151 -0.08 8.36 -1.78
C ASN A 151 0.13 9.71 -1.11
N ASP A 152 0.35 10.75 -1.91
CA ASP A 152 0.38 12.14 -1.43
C ASP A 152 -1.01 12.80 -1.44
N TYR A 153 -2.03 12.11 -1.97
CA TYR A 153 -3.37 12.67 -2.13
C TYR A 153 -4.20 12.59 -0.83
N MET A 154 -4.46 11.38 -0.32
CA MET A 154 -5.21 11.15 0.92
C MET A 154 -4.74 9.87 1.61
N ASP A 155 -4.65 9.94 2.94
CA ASP A 155 -4.33 8.80 3.82
C ASP A 155 -5.56 7.89 3.96
N SER A 156 -5.34 6.57 4.04
CA SER A 156 -6.42 5.61 4.37
C SER A 156 -6.68 5.57 5.87
N LYS A 157 -7.96 5.45 6.26
CA LYS A 157 -8.38 5.30 7.66
C LYS A 157 -7.90 3.98 8.29
N TYR A 158 -7.67 2.96 7.48
CA TYR A 158 -7.22 1.65 7.92
C TYR A 158 -5.81 1.36 7.40
N LEU A 159 -5.01 0.71 8.24
CA LEU A 159 -3.73 0.10 7.89
C LEU A 159 -3.86 -1.41 7.93
N LYS A 160 -3.19 -2.10 7.01
CA LYS A 160 -3.10 -3.55 7.01
C LYS A 160 -2.09 -3.97 8.08
N ASP A 161 -2.44 -4.99 8.84
CA ASP A 161 -1.59 -5.55 9.89
C ASP A 161 -1.51 -7.07 9.72
N ASP A 162 -0.35 -7.55 9.29
CA ASP A 162 -0.16 -8.96 8.96
C ASP A 162 -0.21 -9.85 10.20
N ILE A 163 -0.86 -11.01 10.07
CA ILE A 163 -0.98 -11.98 11.17
C ILE A 163 0.17 -12.98 11.07
N SER A 164 0.93 -13.09 12.16
CA SER A 164 1.99 -14.07 12.35
C SER A 164 1.63 -15.09 13.42
N ILE A 165 2.21 -16.29 13.35
CA ILE A 165 2.05 -17.35 14.35
C ILE A 165 3.37 -17.55 15.09
N CYS A 166 3.30 -17.58 16.42
CA CYS A 166 4.49 -17.77 17.25
C CYS A 166 5.05 -19.19 17.10
N TYR A 167 6.30 -19.33 16.66
CA TYR A 167 6.98 -20.64 16.62
C TYR A 167 7.07 -21.35 17.98
N ASN A 168 7.01 -20.62 19.10
CA ASN A 168 7.19 -21.18 20.44
C ASN A 168 5.86 -21.49 21.15
N CYS A 169 4.92 -20.56 21.15
CA CYS A 169 3.64 -20.71 21.86
C CYS A 169 2.43 -20.93 20.94
N SER A 170 2.64 -20.96 19.62
CA SER A 170 1.62 -21.18 18.58
C SER A 170 0.44 -20.18 18.57
N LYS A 171 0.52 -19.09 19.35
CA LYS A 171 -0.49 -18.03 19.33
C LYS A 171 -0.34 -17.14 18.11
N GLU A 172 -1.47 -16.74 17.54
CA GLU A 172 -1.56 -15.70 16.53
C GLU A 172 -1.25 -14.33 17.15
N MET A 173 -0.54 -13.48 16.40
CA MET A 173 -0.19 -12.13 16.81
C MET A 173 -0.18 -11.22 15.59
N LEU A 174 -0.54 -9.96 15.81
CA LEU A 174 -0.44 -8.91 14.81
C LEU A 174 0.99 -8.38 14.75
N GLU A 175 1.49 -8.08 13.55
CA GLU A 175 2.83 -7.54 13.36
C GLU A 175 3.04 -6.25 14.18
N SER A 176 2.04 -5.37 14.25
CA SER A 176 2.10 -4.13 15.05
C SER A 176 2.26 -4.35 16.56
N GLN A 177 1.92 -5.54 17.07
CA GLN A 177 2.07 -5.90 18.48
C GLN A 177 3.45 -6.50 18.79
N MET A 178 4.20 -6.92 17.78
CA MET A 178 5.49 -7.57 17.94
C MET A 178 6.57 -6.57 18.33
N SER A 179 7.51 -6.99 19.19
CA SER A 179 8.70 -6.17 19.41
C SER A 179 9.61 -6.24 18.19
N ARG A 180 10.23 -5.11 17.83
CA ARG A 180 11.15 -5.05 16.68
C ARG A 180 12.60 -5.22 17.12
N GLU A 181 13.40 -5.86 16.28
CA GLU A 181 14.84 -6.01 16.45
C GLU A 181 15.57 -5.32 15.30
N ARG A 182 16.81 -4.88 15.55
CA ARG A 182 17.64 -4.28 14.50
C ARG A 182 18.06 -5.34 13.49
N THR A 183 18.05 -4.96 12.21
CA THR A 183 18.61 -5.81 11.15
C THR A 183 20.11 -5.99 11.36
N LEU A 184 20.65 -7.16 10.99
CA LEU A 184 22.10 -7.43 11.08
C LEU A 184 22.92 -6.55 10.12
N MET A 185 22.33 -6.17 9.00
CA MET A 185 22.94 -5.31 7.98
C MET A 185 22.00 -4.13 7.72
N GLY A 186 22.55 -2.91 7.72
CA GLY A 186 21.81 -1.66 7.53
C GLY A 186 21.06 -1.17 8.77
N ASP A 187 20.49 0.03 8.67
CA ASP A 187 19.82 0.74 9.78
C ASP A 187 18.32 0.42 9.90
N GLY A 188 17.94 -0.80 9.53
CA GLY A 188 16.55 -1.27 9.53
C GLY A 188 16.11 -1.93 10.83
N THR A 189 14.80 -2.16 10.94
CA THR A 189 14.22 -3.01 11.99
C THR A 189 13.20 -3.96 11.40
N TYR A 190 13.05 -5.14 12.01
CA TYR A 190 12.08 -6.16 11.59
C TYR A 190 11.26 -6.64 12.80
N PRO A 191 9.99 -7.06 12.59
CA PRO A 191 9.17 -7.65 13.65
C PRO A 191 9.81 -8.96 14.12
N SER A 192 10.08 -9.10 15.41
CA SER A 192 10.84 -10.25 15.92
C SER A 192 10.25 -10.89 17.17
N GLY A 193 9.79 -10.13 18.16
CA GLY A 193 9.40 -10.68 19.45
C GLY A 193 7.89 -10.89 19.61
N CYS A 194 7.54 -12.08 20.10
CA CYS A 194 6.16 -12.44 20.43
C CYS A 194 5.66 -11.68 21.67
N PRO A 195 4.49 -11.00 21.61
CA PRO A 195 3.94 -10.27 22.75
C PRO A 195 3.47 -11.19 23.89
N HIS A 196 3.19 -12.47 23.60
CA HIS A 196 2.67 -13.40 24.60
C HIS A 196 3.74 -14.15 25.39
N CYS A 197 4.81 -14.61 24.72
CA CYS A 197 5.85 -15.42 25.37
C CYS A 197 7.27 -14.83 25.23
N LYS A 198 7.40 -13.63 24.66
CA LYS A 198 8.67 -12.88 24.54
C LYS A 198 9.78 -13.58 23.73
N SER A 199 9.48 -14.72 23.11
CA SER A 199 10.39 -15.39 22.17
C SER A 199 10.67 -14.48 20.98
N LYS A 200 11.93 -14.42 20.54
CA LYS A 200 12.36 -13.56 19.45
C LYS A 200 12.73 -14.39 18.22
N SER A 201 12.45 -13.86 17.04
CA SER A 201 12.90 -14.43 15.78
C SER A 201 14.40 -14.21 15.60
N LEU A 202 15.10 -15.25 15.17
CA LEU A 202 16.54 -15.18 14.88
C LEU A 202 16.76 -15.09 13.36
N PRO A 203 17.68 -14.22 12.89
CA PRO A 203 17.95 -14.04 11.45
C PRO A 203 18.31 -15.33 10.70
N PHE A 204 18.95 -16.29 11.37
CA PHE A 204 19.36 -17.57 10.82
C PHE A 204 18.87 -18.75 11.68
N GLY A 205 17.66 -18.66 12.22
CA GLY A 205 17.12 -19.66 13.14
C GLY A 205 15.61 -19.77 13.11
N ARG A 206 15.00 -20.02 14.27
CA ARG A 206 13.55 -20.06 14.40
C ARG A 206 12.97 -18.67 14.19
N SER A 207 11.96 -18.57 13.34
CA SER A 207 11.23 -17.35 13.05
C SER A 207 9.73 -17.56 13.27
N HIS A 208 9.03 -16.48 13.57
CA HIS A 208 7.57 -16.49 13.57
C HIS A 208 7.05 -16.70 12.13
N ASN A 209 5.98 -17.48 12.00
CA ASN A 209 5.44 -17.84 10.70
C ASN A 209 4.47 -16.76 10.22
N VAL A 210 4.81 -16.05 9.15
CA VAL A 210 3.92 -15.05 8.52
C VAL A 210 2.82 -15.77 7.76
N THR A 211 1.56 -15.41 8.01
CA THR A 211 0.41 -16.02 7.32
C THR A 211 -0.08 -15.15 6.16
N ASN A 212 -0.92 -15.72 5.30
CA ASN A 212 -1.62 -14.94 4.26
C ASN A 212 -2.85 -14.17 4.79
N ARG A 213 -3.04 -14.13 6.12
CA ARG A 213 -4.14 -13.41 6.78
C ARG A 213 -3.61 -12.10 7.37
N PHE A 214 -4.50 -11.13 7.46
CA PHE A 214 -4.24 -9.83 8.03
C PHE A 214 -5.47 -9.34 8.79
N ALA A 215 -5.24 -8.40 9.70
CA ALA A 215 -6.28 -7.59 10.30
C ALA A 215 -6.17 -6.14 9.81
N HIS A 216 -7.16 -5.34 10.16
CA HIS A 216 -7.14 -3.90 9.92
C HIS A 216 -7.03 -3.19 11.26
N VAL A 217 -6.07 -2.29 11.37
CA VAL A 217 -5.94 -1.39 12.51
C VAL A 217 -6.27 0.02 12.06
N LEU A 218 -6.80 0.83 12.97
CA LEU A 218 -7.05 2.24 12.68
C LEU A 218 -5.71 2.93 12.45
N ASN A 219 -5.63 3.71 11.37
CA ASN A 219 -4.47 4.51 11.06
C ASN A 219 -4.31 5.58 12.16
N PRO A 220 -3.18 5.59 12.90
CA PRO A 220 -2.96 6.55 13.97
C PRO A 220 -2.95 8.01 13.50
N GLU A 221 -2.75 8.25 12.20
CA GLU A 221 -2.91 9.56 11.57
C GLU A 221 -4.32 10.13 11.76
N PHE A 222 -5.35 9.29 11.91
CA PHE A 222 -6.74 9.71 12.12
C PHE A 222 -7.09 9.97 13.59
N ASN A 223 -6.15 9.80 14.52
CA ASN A 223 -6.37 10.17 15.91
C ASN A 223 -6.57 11.69 16.03
N LYS A 224 -7.56 12.12 16.81
CA LYS A 224 -7.89 13.54 17.01
C LYS A 224 -6.68 14.36 17.45
N GLU A 225 -5.89 13.80 18.36
CA GLU A 225 -4.66 14.38 18.90
C GLU A 225 -3.66 14.68 17.78
N ILE A 226 -3.45 13.70 16.88
CA ILE A 226 -2.52 13.82 15.74
C ILE A 226 -3.01 14.85 14.71
N GLN A 227 -4.32 14.86 14.44
CA GLN A 227 -4.92 15.84 13.54
C GLN A 227 -4.80 17.28 14.07
N GLU A 228 -4.89 17.48 15.38
CA GLU A 228 -4.66 18.80 15.99
C GLU A 228 -3.19 19.23 15.84
N ILE A 229 -2.25 18.31 16.06
CA ILE A 229 -0.81 18.59 15.89
C ILE A 229 -0.50 18.96 14.44
N LYS A 230 -1.03 18.21 13.47
CA LYS A 230 -0.90 18.55 12.04
C LYS A 230 -1.35 19.98 11.75
N LYS A 231 -2.49 20.39 12.31
CA LYS A 231 -3.00 21.78 12.16
C LYS A 231 -2.06 22.80 12.78
N ARG A 232 -1.56 22.56 14.00
CA ARG A 232 -0.62 23.47 14.67
C ARG A 232 0.72 23.59 13.95
N VAL A 233 1.28 22.47 13.51
CA VAL A 233 2.51 22.42 12.69
C VAL A 233 2.33 23.22 11.40
N LYS A 234 1.16 23.10 10.75
CA LYS A 234 0.82 23.90 9.58
C LYS A 234 0.77 25.40 9.89
N SER A 235 0.04 25.80 10.94
CA SER A 235 -0.04 27.21 11.37
C SER A 235 1.33 27.78 11.74
N PHE A 236 2.17 27.01 12.44
CA PHE A 236 3.54 27.39 12.76
C PHE A 236 4.35 27.63 11.48
N ASN A 237 4.32 26.67 10.54
CA ASN A 237 5.05 26.75 9.26
C ASN A 237 4.61 27.91 8.35
N GLU A 238 3.37 28.38 8.50
CA GLU A 238 2.85 29.57 7.82
C GLU A 238 3.37 30.88 8.45
N SER A 239 3.70 30.87 9.74
CA SER A 239 4.16 32.04 10.48
C SER A 239 5.69 32.25 10.50
N VAL A 240 6.46 31.26 10.02
CA VAL A 240 7.93 31.27 10.06
C VAL A 240 8.55 31.24 8.67
N GLU A 241 9.80 31.72 8.58
CA GLU A 241 10.63 31.61 7.39
C GLU A 241 10.90 30.14 7.01
N LYS A 242 11.18 29.90 5.73
CA LYS A 242 11.25 28.54 5.15
C LYS A 242 12.30 27.65 5.82
N ASP A 243 13.42 28.23 6.21
CA ASP A 243 14.55 27.60 6.90
C ASP A 243 14.23 27.20 8.34
N ARG A 244 13.18 27.78 8.94
CA ARG A 244 12.71 27.49 10.30
C ARG A 244 11.48 26.60 10.33
N ARG A 245 11.02 26.12 9.17
CA ARG A 245 9.90 25.20 9.10
C ARG A 245 10.23 23.86 9.73
N ILE A 246 9.21 23.20 10.22
CA ILE A 246 9.30 21.89 10.82
C ILE A 246 8.49 20.88 10.01
N ARG A 247 8.89 19.61 10.08
CA ARG A 247 8.21 18.48 9.47
C ARG A 247 7.60 17.64 10.57
N PHE A 248 6.37 17.20 10.36
CA PHE A 248 5.70 16.24 11.23
C PHE A 248 5.40 14.99 10.41
N TYR A 249 5.88 13.83 10.85
CA TYR A 249 5.70 12.59 10.12
C TYR A 249 5.67 11.37 11.04
N GLN A 250 4.98 10.32 10.59
CA GLN A 250 4.92 9.03 11.26
C GLN A 250 6.20 8.22 11.00
N SER A 251 6.66 7.48 12.01
CA SER A 251 7.80 6.56 11.85
C SER A 251 7.54 5.52 10.78
N LYS A 252 8.54 5.27 9.94
CA LYS A 252 8.52 4.12 9.01
C LYS A 252 8.56 2.76 9.72
N TYR A 253 8.96 2.72 10.99
CA TYR A 253 9.18 1.49 11.74
C TYR A 253 8.11 1.19 12.78
N TYR A 254 7.41 2.23 13.26
CA TYR A 254 6.43 2.12 14.33
C TYR A 254 5.21 2.99 13.99
N ASN A 255 4.07 2.34 13.74
CA ASN A 255 2.82 3.05 13.44
C ASN A 255 2.36 3.97 14.60
N THR A 256 2.76 3.72 15.85
CA THR A 256 2.42 4.58 17.00
C THR A 256 3.43 5.68 17.29
N MET A 257 4.52 5.80 16.51
CA MET A 257 5.54 6.83 16.76
C MET A 257 5.49 7.93 15.71
N PHE A 258 5.60 9.16 16.18
CA PHE A 258 5.60 10.37 15.37
C PHE A 258 6.81 11.24 15.72
N TYR A 259 7.29 11.97 14.72
CA TYR A 259 8.47 12.82 14.82
C TYR A 259 8.15 14.23 14.37
N ILE A 260 8.72 15.20 15.07
CA ILE A 260 8.83 16.59 14.66
C ILE A 260 10.32 16.86 14.44
N GLU A 261 10.68 17.34 13.26
CA GLU A 261 12.06 17.64 12.87
C GLU A 261 12.17 18.99 12.16
N GLU A 262 13.33 19.64 12.21
CA GLU A 262 13.60 20.82 11.38
C GLU A 262 13.64 20.44 9.88
N ALA A 263 13.05 21.30 9.03
CA ALA A 263 12.93 21.02 7.60
C ALA A 263 14.24 21.20 6.83
N GLU A 264 15.14 22.07 7.29
CA GLU A 264 16.47 22.30 6.71
C GLU A 264 17.50 22.53 7.84
N PHE A 265 18.30 21.51 8.15
CA PHE A 265 19.54 21.69 8.93
C PHE A 265 20.74 21.41 8.04
N ARG A 266 21.78 22.27 8.10
CA ARG A 266 22.92 22.25 7.17
C ARG A 266 23.73 20.94 7.15
N ASN A 267 23.47 19.99 8.05
CA ASN A 267 24.12 18.67 8.15
C ASN A 267 23.16 17.52 8.54
N GLY A 268 21.84 17.62 8.30
CA GLY A 268 20.90 16.54 8.61
C GLY A 268 19.50 17.02 8.98
N TYR A 269 18.85 16.27 9.88
CA TYR A 269 17.60 16.65 10.53
C TYR A 269 17.86 16.73 12.04
N ASP A 270 17.50 17.83 12.68
CA ASP A 270 17.52 17.91 14.15
C ASP A 270 16.15 17.47 14.69
N GLU A 271 16.15 16.44 15.53
CA GLU A 271 14.91 15.90 16.11
C GLU A 271 14.42 16.85 17.20
N ILE A 272 13.33 17.55 16.91
CA ILE A 272 12.69 18.48 17.83
C ILE A 272 11.93 17.69 18.89
N MET A 273 11.13 16.71 18.45
CA MET A 273 10.30 15.91 19.33
C MET A 273 10.05 14.53 18.75
N LYS A 274 10.01 13.53 19.62
CA LYS A 274 9.54 12.19 19.32
C LYS A 274 8.38 11.84 20.24
N ILE A 275 7.30 11.35 19.68
CA ILE A 275 6.03 11.06 20.37
C ILE A 275 5.72 9.58 20.20
N ASP A 276 5.33 8.92 21.28
CA ASP A 276 4.82 7.54 21.27
C ASP A 276 3.38 7.52 21.81
N LEU A 277 2.43 7.29 20.91
CA LEU A 277 1.00 7.23 21.22
C LEU A 277 0.65 6.06 22.14
N LYS A 278 1.39 4.96 22.06
CA LYS A 278 1.08 3.74 22.82
C LYS A 278 1.42 3.89 24.28
N SER A 279 2.58 4.47 24.57
CA SER A 279 3.04 4.69 25.94
C SER A 279 2.57 6.02 26.52
N LYS A 280 1.96 6.90 25.72
CA LYS A 280 1.62 8.29 26.07
C LYS A 280 2.85 9.03 26.59
N LYS A 281 3.95 8.93 25.84
CA LYS A 281 5.22 9.58 26.19
C LYS A 281 5.78 10.37 25.03
N PHE A 282 6.52 11.44 25.34
CA PHE A 282 7.31 12.15 24.34
C PHE A 282 8.70 12.49 24.89
N THR A 283 9.66 12.66 24.00
CA THR A 283 11.01 13.15 24.29
C THR A 283 11.29 14.38 23.46
N VAL A 284 12.02 15.33 24.00
CA VAL A 284 12.39 16.58 23.32
C VAL A 284 13.87 16.53 22.94
N GLY A 285 14.17 17.03 21.74
CA GLY A 285 15.53 17.23 21.26
C GLY A 285 16.36 18.08 22.22
N TYR A 286 17.63 17.73 22.38
CA TYR A 286 18.53 18.43 23.30
C TYR A 286 18.63 19.94 22.98
N SER A 287 18.73 20.27 21.69
CA SER A 287 18.80 21.62 21.12
C SER A 287 17.52 22.44 21.25
N TRP A 288 16.38 21.79 21.55
CA TRP A 288 15.05 22.37 21.50
C TRP A 288 14.31 22.38 22.84
N ARG A 289 14.97 21.95 23.94
CA ARG A 289 14.36 21.88 25.28
C ARG A 289 13.69 23.18 25.74
N THR A 290 14.21 24.34 25.34
CA THR A 290 13.72 25.68 25.73
C THR A 290 12.90 26.39 24.65
N LYS A 291 12.64 25.73 23.50
CA LYS A 291 12.00 26.35 22.32
C LYS A 291 10.74 25.61 21.85
N CYS A 292 10.36 24.53 22.55
CA CYS A 292 9.25 23.66 22.17
C CYS A 292 7.98 23.84 22.98
N ASP A 293 7.89 24.85 23.85
CA ASP A 293 6.80 24.96 24.85
C ASP A 293 5.40 24.94 24.23
N GLU A 294 5.25 25.56 23.06
CA GLU A 294 4.00 25.54 22.29
C GLU A 294 3.59 24.10 21.91
N PHE A 295 4.53 23.27 21.45
CA PHE A 295 4.28 21.87 21.12
C PHE A 295 4.13 21.01 22.36
N LYS A 296 4.95 21.22 23.40
CA LYS A 296 4.90 20.45 24.67
C LYS A 296 3.53 20.56 25.34
N SER A 297 3.00 21.78 25.42
CA SER A 297 1.72 22.04 26.10
C SER A 297 0.56 21.22 25.52
N CYS A 298 0.59 20.95 24.21
CA CYS A 298 -0.41 20.11 23.54
C CYS A 298 -0.40 18.68 24.10
N PHE A 299 0.79 18.07 24.18
CA PHE A 299 0.94 16.70 24.66
C PHE A 299 0.64 16.58 26.15
N LEU A 300 1.07 17.55 26.96
CA LEU A 300 0.80 17.55 28.39
C LEU A 300 -0.71 17.63 28.68
N ASN A 301 -1.46 18.46 27.92
CA ASN A 301 -2.92 18.57 28.05
C ASN A 301 -3.64 17.27 27.68
N GLU A 302 -3.10 16.51 26.73
CA GLU A 302 -3.60 15.19 26.29
C GLU A 302 -3.10 14.02 27.15
N GLY A 303 -2.48 14.33 28.31
CA GLY A 303 -2.06 13.34 29.31
C GLY A 303 -0.75 12.61 28.98
N TYR A 304 0.08 13.15 28.09
CA TYR A 304 1.41 12.58 27.82
C TYR A 304 2.41 12.98 28.90
N THR A 305 3.44 12.16 29.06
CA THR A 305 4.57 12.41 29.96
C THR A 305 5.87 12.66 29.19
N GLU A 306 6.57 13.74 29.54
CA GLU A 306 7.91 14.00 29.00
C GLU A 306 8.91 13.01 29.64
N ILE A 307 9.68 12.31 28.82
CA ILE A 307 10.83 11.52 29.28
C ILE A 307 12.08 12.34 29.01
N GLU A 308 12.93 12.50 30.02
CA GLU A 308 14.24 13.09 29.82
C GLU A 308 15.10 12.18 28.94
N LYS A 309 15.65 12.79 27.89
CA LYS A 309 16.55 12.16 26.93
C LYS A 309 17.98 12.14 27.43
#